data_AF-A0A6B7E3S0-F1
#
_entry.id   AF-A0A6B7E3S0-F1
#
_cell.length_a   1.000
_cell.length_b   1.000
_cell.length_c   1.000
_cell.angle_alpha   90.00
_cell.angle_beta   90.00
_cell.angle_gamma   90.00
#
_symmetry.space_group_name_H-M   'P 1'
#
loop_
_entity.id
_entity.type
_entity.pdbx_description
1 polymer ?
#
loop_
_entity_poly.entity_id
_entity_poly.type
_entity_poly.pdbx_seq_one_letter_code
_entity_poly.pdbx_strand_id
1 'polypeptide(L)'
;SVVAYTKGGDRLVGQIAKRQAVINPDNTFYSVKRFIGRRSEEVADELRQVSYIVKNDSNGTIKLECPALKKEFSSEEMSAEVLRKLAEDASKYLGETVTQAVITVPAYFNDSQRQATKDAGKIAGLEVLRIINEPTAASLAYGLDKKNNETILVFDLGGGTFDVSVLEVGDGVFEVLSTSGDTHLGGDDFDSQVVKWLLQEFKEEHGIDLKEDRQALQRLTEASEKAKVELSNLSQTEINLPFLTATESGPKHLERSLSRSKFEELCSSLIDRVKIPVENALSDAKLDSSKIDEVVLVGGSTRIPAVQEAVNKILNKSPNQTVNPDEVVAVGAAVQAGVLAGEVKDILLLDVTPLSLGVETLGGVTTRIIPRNTTIPTKKSEVFSTAVDNQPNVEIHVLQGERE
;
A
#
# COMPACT_ATOMS: atom_id res chain seq x y z
N SER A 1 5.42 1.60 -8.90
CA SER A 1 4.55 1.09 -9.98
C SER A 1 3.99 2.24 -10.79
N VAL A 2 4.45 2.43 -12.03
CA VAL A 2 4.08 3.59 -12.87
C VAL A 2 3.72 3.10 -14.28
N VAL A 3 2.62 3.59 -14.83
CA VAL A 3 2.13 3.29 -16.18
C VAL A 3 1.92 4.62 -16.91
N ALA A 4 2.32 4.71 -18.17
CA ALA A 4 2.04 5.89 -18.97
C ALA A 4 1.66 5.54 -20.40
N TYR A 5 0.90 6.44 -21.03
CA TYR A 5 0.59 6.36 -22.45
C TYR A 5 1.18 7.56 -23.18
N THR A 6 1.96 7.29 -24.23
CA THR A 6 2.49 8.35 -25.10
C THR A 6 1.38 8.98 -25.93
N LYS A 7 1.64 10.15 -26.51
CA LYS A 7 0.71 10.78 -27.47
C LYS A 7 0.44 9.90 -28.70
N GLY A 8 1.37 8.99 -29.03
CA GLY A 8 1.22 8.00 -30.11
C GLY A 8 0.39 6.78 -29.71
N GLY A 9 0.03 6.66 -28.43
CA GLY A 9 -0.73 5.53 -27.89
C GLY A 9 0.13 4.38 -27.35
N ASP A 10 1.47 4.52 -27.35
CA ASP A 10 2.36 3.49 -26.82
C ASP A 10 2.24 3.40 -25.30
N ARG A 11 2.15 2.16 -24.80
CA ARG A 11 2.17 1.86 -23.38
C ARG A 11 3.60 1.81 -22.85
N LEU A 12 3.88 2.59 -21.81
CA LEU A 12 5.11 2.57 -21.04
C LEU A 12 4.81 2.07 -19.62
N VAL A 13 5.68 1.23 -19.06
CA VAL A 13 5.52 0.73 -17.68
C VAL A 13 6.88 0.74 -16.96
N GLY A 14 6.88 1.07 -15.68
CA GLY A 14 8.07 1.10 -14.82
C GLY A 14 8.93 2.35 -15.06
N GLN A 15 10.25 2.19 -15.10
CA GLN A 15 11.17 3.33 -15.12
C GLN A 15 11.02 4.22 -16.36
N ILE A 16 10.66 3.64 -17.51
CA ILE A 16 10.44 4.40 -18.74
C ILE A 16 9.21 5.30 -18.60
N ALA A 17 8.14 4.81 -17.96
CA ALA A 17 6.96 5.62 -17.65
C ALA A 17 7.29 6.73 -16.63
N LYS A 18 8.03 6.41 -15.55
CA LYS A 18 8.44 7.37 -14.52
C LYS A 18 9.25 8.53 -15.11
N ARG A 19 10.22 8.24 -15.99
CA ARG A 19 11.11 9.26 -16.59
C ARG A 19 10.39 10.36 -17.38
N GLN A 20 9.22 10.07 -17.94
CA GLN A 20 8.48 11.03 -18.76
C GLN A 20 7.30 11.68 -18.01
N ALA A 21 7.12 11.39 -16.72
CA ALA A 21 6.01 11.92 -15.92
C ALA A 21 5.98 13.46 -15.93
N VAL A 22 7.15 14.12 -15.81
CA VAL A 22 7.27 15.59 -15.83
C VAL A 22 6.73 16.25 -17.10
N ILE A 23 6.84 15.60 -18.26
CA ILE A 23 6.40 16.16 -19.55
C ILE A 23 5.04 15.63 -20.01
N ASN A 24 4.48 14.67 -19.27
CA ASN A 24 3.23 14.00 -19.58
C ASN A 24 2.43 13.63 -18.31
N PRO A 25 2.21 14.57 -17.38
CA PRO A 25 1.64 14.26 -16.06
C PRO A 25 0.21 13.71 -16.16
N ASP A 26 -0.59 14.18 -17.13
CA ASP A 26 -1.99 13.77 -17.29
C ASP A 26 -2.15 12.33 -17.79
N ASN A 27 -1.13 11.75 -18.43
CA ASN A 27 -1.17 10.38 -18.97
C ASN A 27 -0.19 9.45 -18.26
N THR A 28 0.28 9.83 -17.09
CA THR A 28 1.23 9.04 -16.28
C THR A 28 0.61 8.71 -14.93
N PHE A 29 0.25 7.46 -14.74
CA PHE A 29 -0.47 6.95 -13.58
C PHE A 29 0.51 6.27 -12.62
N TYR A 30 0.45 6.65 -11.35
CA TYR A 30 1.26 6.14 -10.25
C TYR A 30 0.40 6.06 -8.99
N SER A 31 0.83 5.33 -7.96
CA SER A 31 0.09 5.18 -6.70
C SER A 31 -1.36 4.66 -6.83
N VAL A 32 -1.71 4.07 -7.96
CA VAL A 32 -3.07 3.54 -8.25
C VAL A 32 -3.52 2.48 -7.25
N LYS A 33 -2.58 1.76 -6.61
CA LYS A 33 -2.88 0.81 -5.52
C LYS A 33 -3.63 1.48 -4.36
N ARG A 34 -3.50 2.79 -4.15
CA ARG A 34 -4.28 3.52 -3.13
C ARG A 34 -5.76 3.63 -3.49
N PHE A 35 -6.14 3.44 -4.76
CA PHE A 35 -7.51 3.63 -5.27
C PHE A 35 -8.22 2.33 -5.64
N ILE A 36 -7.48 1.21 -5.72
CA ILE A 36 -8.05 -0.08 -6.16
C ILE A 36 -9.11 -0.56 -5.16
N GLY A 37 -10.29 -0.96 -5.65
CA GLY A 37 -11.39 -1.44 -4.82
C GLY A 37 -11.97 -0.44 -3.81
N ARG A 38 -11.74 0.87 -4.01
CA ARG A 38 -12.27 1.95 -3.17
C ARG A 38 -13.22 2.88 -3.92
N ARG A 39 -14.06 3.56 -3.17
CA ARG A 39 -14.87 4.70 -3.62
C ARG A 39 -14.12 6.01 -3.45
N SER A 40 -14.49 7.00 -4.24
CA SER A 40 -13.85 8.31 -4.23
C SER A 40 -13.91 9.04 -2.90
N GLU A 41 -14.98 8.82 -2.13
CA GLU A 41 -15.18 9.43 -0.80
C GLU A 41 -14.19 8.90 0.25
N GLU A 42 -13.69 7.67 0.09
CA GLU A 42 -12.75 7.05 1.01
C GLU A 42 -11.33 7.60 0.86
N VAL A 43 -10.99 8.14 -0.31
CA VAL A 43 -9.62 8.57 -0.67
C VAL A 43 -9.57 9.99 -1.24
N ALA A 44 -10.51 10.84 -0.83
CA ALA A 44 -10.66 12.19 -1.38
C ALA A 44 -9.37 13.03 -1.23
N ASP A 45 -8.58 12.81 -0.18
CA ASP A 45 -7.33 13.53 0.04
C ASP A 45 -6.21 13.03 -0.87
N GLU A 46 -6.06 11.72 -1.05
CA GLU A 46 -5.09 11.13 -1.98
C GLU A 46 -5.40 11.47 -3.43
N LEU A 47 -6.68 11.51 -3.80
CA LEU A 47 -7.12 11.90 -5.15
C LEU A 47 -6.69 13.33 -5.52
N ARG A 48 -6.53 14.23 -4.54
CA ARG A 48 -6.03 15.60 -4.77
C ARG A 48 -4.52 15.70 -4.86
N GLN A 49 -3.79 14.64 -4.48
CA GLN A 49 -2.33 14.64 -4.45
C GLN A 49 -1.70 14.16 -5.77
N VAL A 50 -2.48 13.52 -6.64
CA VAL A 50 -1.99 12.99 -7.92
C VAL A 50 -2.02 14.03 -9.03
N SER A 51 -1.07 13.95 -9.96
CA SER A 51 -0.97 14.91 -11.08
C SER A 51 -1.93 14.62 -12.23
N TYR A 52 -2.42 13.39 -12.34
CA TYR A 52 -3.29 12.95 -13.43
C TYR A 52 -4.76 13.19 -13.14
N ILE A 53 -5.60 13.10 -14.18
CA ILE A 53 -7.01 13.43 -14.09
C ILE A 53 -7.79 12.23 -13.52
N VAL A 54 -8.48 12.47 -12.41
CA VAL A 54 -9.40 11.50 -11.81
C VAL A 54 -10.83 12.00 -11.97
N LYS A 55 -11.71 11.09 -12.41
CA LYS A 55 -13.16 11.27 -12.49
C LYS A 55 -13.86 10.26 -11.61
N ASN A 56 -15.10 10.55 -11.26
CA ASN A 56 -15.97 9.64 -10.53
C ASN A 56 -17.25 9.44 -11.34
N ASP A 57 -17.75 8.21 -11.38
CA ASP A 57 -19.10 7.96 -11.91
C ASP A 57 -20.18 8.28 -10.86
N SER A 58 -21.45 8.11 -11.25
CA SER A 58 -22.60 8.37 -10.35
C SER A 58 -22.62 7.51 -9.09
N ASN A 59 -21.87 6.41 -9.06
CA ASN A 59 -21.79 5.48 -7.93
C ASN A 59 -20.54 5.70 -7.07
N GLY A 60 -19.75 6.75 -7.36
CA GLY A 60 -18.51 7.05 -6.65
C GLY A 60 -17.33 6.15 -7.04
N THR A 61 -17.44 5.42 -8.15
CA THR A 61 -16.33 4.60 -8.68
C THR A 61 -15.27 5.49 -9.28
N ILE A 62 -14.01 5.26 -8.91
CA ILE A 62 -12.86 6.03 -9.40
C ILE A 62 -12.53 5.62 -10.85
N LYS A 63 -12.37 6.61 -11.72
CA LYS A 63 -11.98 6.48 -13.13
C LYS A 63 -10.77 7.36 -13.43
N LEU A 64 -9.76 6.79 -14.07
CA LEU A 64 -8.51 7.43 -14.42
C LEU A 64 -8.56 7.85 -15.88
N GLU A 65 -8.70 9.15 -16.16
CA GLU A 65 -8.80 9.64 -17.53
C GLU A 65 -7.40 9.67 -18.17
N CYS A 66 -7.29 9.10 -19.37
CA CYS A 66 -6.11 9.18 -20.22
C CYS A 66 -6.45 10.01 -21.47
N PRO A 67 -6.16 11.33 -21.47
CA PRO A 67 -6.43 12.20 -22.62
C PRO A 67 -5.80 11.73 -23.93
N ALA A 68 -4.59 11.16 -23.89
CA ALA A 68 -3.88 10.68 -25.08
C ALA A 68 -4.65 9.57 -25.81
N LEU A 69 -5.38 8.73 -25.06
CA LEU A 69 -6.19 7.65 -25.62
C LEU A 69 -7.68 8.00 -25.72
N LYS A 70 -8.11 9.13 -25.16
CA LYS A 70 -9.53 9.50 -24.98
C LYS A 70 -10.31 8.35 -24.31
N LYS A 71 -9.68 7.70 -23.33
CA LYS A 71 -10.22 6.56 -22.60
C LYS A 71 -10.13 6.82 -21.10
N GLU A 72 -11.12 6.31 -20.37
CA GLU A 72 -11.09 6.20 -18.91
C GLU A 72 -10.75 4.76 -18.53
N PHE A 73 -9.87 4.62 -17.55
CA PHE A 73 -9.43 3.34 -17.04
C PHE A 73 -9.89 3.13 -15.59
N SER A 74 -10.12 1.88 -15.23
CA SER A 74 -10.26 1.50 -13.83
C SER A 74 -8.88 1.33 -13.17
N SER A 75 -8.85 1.33 -11.83
CA SER A 75 -7.64 1.06 -11.05
C SER A 75 -7.09 -0.34 -11.32
N GLU A 76 -7.99 -1.31 -11.57
CA GLU A 76 -7.67 -2.69 -11.91
C GLU A 76 -7.00 -2.77 -13.29
N GLU A 77 -7.50 -2.06 -14.30
CA GLU A 77 -6.87 -2.01 -15.63
C GLU A 77 -5.45 -1.44 -15.55
N MET A 78 -5.23 -0.36 -14.79
CA MET A 78 -3.88 0.20 -14.61
C MET A 78 -2.94 -0.73 -13.85
N SER A 79 -3.45 -1.39 -12.81
CA SER A 79 -2.68 -2.36 -12.04
C SER A 79 -2.33 -3.59 -12.89
N ALA A 80 -3.25 -4.01 -13.77
CA ALA A 80 -3.03 -5.10 -14.72
C ALA A 80 -1.89 -4.80 -15.70
N GLU A 81 -1.68 -3.55 -16.10
CA GLU A 81 -0.55 -3.19 -16.97
C GLU A 81 0.82 -3.39 -16.28
N VAL A 82 0.88 -3.19 -14.96
CA VAL A 82 2.07 -3.49 -14.17
C VAL A 82 2.27 -5.00 -14.07
N LEU A 83 1.21 -5.74 -13.73
CA LEU A 83 1.26 -7.19 -13.60
C LEU A 83 1.62 -7.87 -14.92
N ARG A 84 1.09 -7.38 -16.04
CA ARG A 84 1.42 -7.89 -17.38
C ARG A 84 2.89 -7.70 -17.70
N LYS A 85 3.46 -6.52 -17.40
CA LYS A 85 4.90 -6.30 -17.56
C LYS A 85 5.73 -7.28 -16.70
N LEU A 86 5.36 -7.50 -15.45
CA LEU A 86 6.07 -8.45 -14.58
C LEU A 86 6.02 -9.88 -15.12
N ALA A 87 4.85 -10.31 -15.62
CA ALA A 87 4.69 -11.61 -16.26
C ALA A 87 5.49 -11.73 -17.57
N GLU A 88 5.52 -10.68 -18.39
CA GLU A 88 6.35 -10.60 -19.61
C GLU A 88 7.85 -10.71 -19.28
N ASP A 89 8.31 -9.99 -18.26
CA ASP A 89 9.71 -10.04 -17.81
C ASP A 89 10.08 -11.43 -17.27
N ALA A 90 9.21 -12.04 -16.45
CA ALA A 90 9.40 -13.40 -15.94
C ALA A 90 9.40 -14.43 -17.08
N SER A 91 8.48 -14.31 -18.04
CA SER A 91 8.40 -15.18 -19.21
C SER A 91 9.67 -15.11 -20.06
N LYS A 92 10.19 -13.90 -20.27
CA LYS A 92 11.45 -13.69 -21.00
C LYS A 92 12.64 -14.33 -20.27
N TYR A 93 12.69 -14.23 -18.94
CA TYR A 93 13.75 -14.83 -18.15
C TYR A 93 13.71 -16.37 -18.20
N LEU A 94 12.52 -16.96 -18.08
CA LEU A 94 12.33 -18.42 -18.07
C LEU A 94 12.39 -19.04 -19.48
N GLY A 95 12.11 -18.25 -20.52
CA GLY A 95 12.02 -18.74 -21.90
C GLY A 95 10.69 -19.43 -22.24
N GLU A 96 9.67 -19.29 -21.38
CA GLU A 96 8.34 -19.84 -21.55
C GLU A 96 7.26 -18.85 -21.08
N THR A 97 6.01 -19.05 -21.50
CA THR A 97 4.90 -18.16 -21.13
C THR A 97 4.43 -18.42 -19.70
N VAL A 98 4.51 -17.40 -18.84
CA VAL A 98 3.93 -17.43 -17.48
C VAL A 98 2.45 -17.10 -17.54
N THR A 99 1.60 -18.00 -17.04
CA THR A 99 0.12 -17.85 -17.05
C THR A 99 -0.52 -17.90 -15.67
N GLN A 100 0.22 -18.25 -14.62
CA GLN A 100 -0.28 -18.40 -13.26
C GLN A 100 0.55 -17.56 -12.29
N ALA A 101 -0.08 -17.00 -11.25
CA ALA A 101 0.61 -16.17 -10.28
C ALA A 101 0.00 -16.24 -8.88
N VAL A 102 0.86 -16.02 -7.89
CA VAL A 102 0.46 -15.57 -6.54
C VAL A 102 0.68 -14.06 -6.50
N ILE A 103 -0.33 -13.31 -6.06
CA ILE A 103 -0.29 -11.84 -6.02
C ILE A 103 -0.44 -11.38 -4.57
N THR A 104 0.37 -10.40 -4.15
CA THR A 104 0.36 -9.89 -2.79
C THR A 104 -0.62 -8.74 -2.61
N VAL A 105 -1.16 -8.60 -1.39
CA VAL A 105 -1.98 -7.47 -0.96
C VAL A 105 -1.64 -7.05 0.47
N PRO A 106 -1.83 -5.78 0.86
CA PRO A 106 -1.77 -5.35 2.24
C PRO A 106 -2.63 -6.23 3.14
N ALA A 107 -2.16 -6.58 4.32
CA ALA A 107 -2.91 -7.44 5.23
C ALA A 107 -4.27 -6.82 5.59
N TYR A 108 -4.31 -5.49 5.73
CA TYR A 108 -5.52 -4.74 6.08
C TYR A 108 -6.46 -4.42 4.90
N PHE A 109 -6.22 -4.97 3.71
CA PHE A 109 -7.17 -4.85 2.59
C PHE A 109 -8.51 -5.52 2.90
N ASN A 110 -9.59 -4.80 2.60
CA ASN A 110 -10.96 -5.32 2.68
C ASN A 110 -11.31 -6.24 1.50
N ASP A 111 -12.52 -6.81 1.51
CA ASP A 111 -12.96 -7.76 0.47
C ASP A 111 -12.96 -7.15 -0.94
N SER A 112 -13.44 -5.90 -1.08
CA SER A 112 -13.50 -5.20 -2.38
C SER A 112 -12.12 -4.97 -2.97
N GLN A 113 -11.14 -4.57 -2.15
CA GLN A 113 -9.76 -4.34 -2.58
C GLN A 113 -9.05 -5.65 -2.97
N ARG A 114 -9.28 -6.74 -2.23
CA ARG A 114 -8.76 -8.07 -2.55
C ARG A 114 -9.33 -8.59 -3.87
N GLN A 115 -10.63 -8.46 -4.07
CA GLN A 115 -11.32 -8.87 -5.29
C GLN A 115 -10.84 -8.04 -6.48
N ALA A 116 -10.75 -6.71 -6.36
CA ALA A 116 -10.23 -5.83 -7.40
C ALA A 116 -8.78 -6.17 -7.79
N THR A 117 -7.92 -6.51 -6.82
CA THR A 117 -6.54 -6.95 -7.10
C THR A 117 -6.50 -8.29 -7.84
N LYS A 118 -7.37 -9.23 -7.47
CA LYS A 118 -7.54 -10.50 -8.18
C LYS A 118 -8.01 -10.28 -9.62
N ASP A 119 -8.95 -9.36 -9.82
CA ASP A 119 -9.46 -9.00 -11.15
C ASP A 119 -8.37 -8.32 -12.00
N ALA A 120 -7.52 -7.48 -11.41
CA ALA A 120 -6.35 -6.94 -12.09
C ALA A 120 -5.41 -8.05 -12.61
N GLY A 121 -5.18 -9.10 -11.81
CA GLY A 121 -4.44 -10.29 -12.24
C GLY A 121 -5.09 -10.99 -13.44
N LYS A 122 -6.42 -11.15 -13.40
CA LYS A 122 -7.18 -11.74 -14.51
C LYS A 122 -7.12 -10.88 -15.78
N ILE A 123 -7.25 -9.56 -15.66
CA ILE A 123 -7.11 -8.60 -16.78
C ILE A 123 -5.68 -8.63 -17.37
N ALA A 124 -4.68 -8.92 -16.54
CA ALA A 124 -3.30 -9.09 -16.99
C ALA A 124 -3.07 -10.40 -17.77
N GLY A 125 -4.05 -11.32 -17.77
CA GLY A 125 -3.95 -12.63 -18.41
C GLY A 125 -3.40 -13.73 -17.49
N LEU A 126 -3.42 -13.50 -16.17
CA LEU A 126 -2.92 -14.44 -15.17
C LEU A 126 -4.07 -15.16 -14.46
N GLU A 127 -3.92 -16.47 -14.28
CA GLU A 127 -4.68 -17.23 -13.29
C GLU A 127 -4.11 -16.94 -11.89
N VAL A 128 -4.90 -16.27 -11.06
CA VAL A 128 -4.50 -15.93 -9.70
C VAL A 128 -4.76 -17.11 -8.77
N LEU A 129 -3.70 -17.89 -8.49
CA LEU A 129 -3.76 -19.10 -7.65
C LEU A 129 -4.03 -18.77 -6.18
N ARG A 130 -3.49 -17.62 -5.73
CA ARG A 130 -3.63 -17.12 -4.35
C ARG A 130 -3.46 -15.61 -4.32
N ILE A 131 -4.27 -14.97 -3.49
CA ILE A 131 -3.96 -13.65 -2.93
C ILE A 131 -3.35 -13.88 -1.56
N ILE A 132 -2.10 -13.45 -1.37
CA ILE A 132 -1.38 -13.59 -0.09
C ILE A 132 -1.18 -12.22 0.56
N ASN A 133 -1.28 -12.16 1.89
CA ASN A 133 -0.99 -10.94 2.63
C ASN A 133 0.52 -10.64 2.58
N GLU A 134 0.88 -9.37 2.38
CA GLU A 134 2.28 -8.91 2.31
C GLU A 134 3.12 -9.31 3.54
N PRO A 135 2.68 -9.07 4.78
CA PRO A 135 3.45 -9.50 5.95
C PRO A 135 3.52 -11.02 6.11
N THR A 136 2.49 -11.76 5.67
CA THR A 136 2.51 -13.23 5.61
C THR A 136 3.50 -13.75 4.57
N ALA A 137 3.61 -13.10 3.42
CA ALA A 137 4.65 -13.43 2.45
C ALA A 137 6.04 -13.14 3.02
N ALA A 138 6.22 -11.98 3.67
CA ALA A 138 7.49 -11.64 4.29
C ALA A 138 7.91 -12.64 5.38
N SER A 139 6.96 -13.15 6.17
CA SER A 139 7.24 -14.16 7.18
C SER A 139 7.66 -15.50 6.58
N LEU A 140 7.07 -15.93 5.45
CA LEU A 140 7.49 -17.13 4.72
C LEU A 140 8.96 -17.03 4.27
N ALA A 141 9.34 -15.87 3.72
CA ALA A 141 10.73 -15.64 3.29
C ALA A 141 11.70 -15.58 4.48
N TYR A 142 11.29 -14.99 5.60
CA TYR A 142 12.09 -14.94 6.83
C TYR A 142 12.26 -16.32 7.50
N GLY A 143 11.17 -17.08 7.59
CA GLY A 143 11.09 -18.30 8.39
C GLY A 143 11.47 -19.59 7.66
N LEU A 144 11.73 -19.56 6.34
CA LEU A 144 12.00 -20.75 5.53
C LEU A 144 13.16 -21.61 6.09
N ASP A 145 14.20 -20.97 6.62
CA ASP A 145 15.39 -21.64 7.18
C ASP A 145 15.35 -21.78 8.72
N LYS A 146 14.26 -21.36 9.37
CA LYS A 146 14.15 -21.30 10.84
C LYS A 146 13.57 -22.59 11.40
N LYS A 147 14.30 -23.20 12.34
CA LYS A 147 13.90 -24.45 13.02
C LYS A 147 13.24 -24.25 14.38
N ASN A 148 13.54 -23.14 15.05
CA ASN A 148 12.94 -22.83 16.34
C ASN A 148 11.67 -22.01 16.12
N ASN A 149 10.70 -22.17 17.02
CA ASN A 149 9.54 -21.30 17.05
C ASN A 149 9.97 -19.93 17.57
N GLU A 150 9.72 -18.91 16.77
CA GLU A 150 9.96 -17.49 17.05
C GLU A 150 8.63 -16.75 16.90
N THR A 151 8.31 -15.87 17.84
CA THR A 151 7.23 -14.89 17.67
C THR A 151 7.80 -13.64 17.02
N ILE A 152 7.36 -13.32 15.80
CA ILE A 152 7.87 -12.17 15.04
C ILE A 152 6.81 -11.09 14.89
N LEU A 153 7.27 -9.85 14.78
CA LEU A 153 6.46 -8.72 14.33
C LEU A 153 6.97 -8.27 12.97
N VAL A 154 6.13 -8.37 11.95
CA VAL A 154 6.42 -7.81 10.63
C VAL A 154 5.86 -6.39 10.58
N PHE A 155 6.73 -5.42 10.35
CA PHE A 155 6.41 -4.00 10.23
C PHE A 155 6.61 -3.59 8.77
N ASP A 156 5.51 -3.46 8.02
CA ASP A 156 5.52 -3.13 6.60
C ASP A 156 5.07 -1.68 6.37
N LEU A 157 6.01 -0.79 6.08
CA LEU A 157 5.71 0.60 5.70
C LEU A 157 6.15 0.84 4.25
N GLY A 158 5.18 0.71 3.36
CA GLY A 158 5.37 0.85 1.92
C GLY A 158 5.26 2.29 1.40
N GLY A 159 4.90 2.38 0.12
CA GLY A 159 4.66 3.66 -0.56
C GLY A 159 3.29 4.28 -0.26
N GLY A 160 2.27 3.49 0.09
CA GLY A 160 0.91 4.01 0.32
C GLY A 160 0.10 3.31 1.41
N THR A 161 0.63 2.25 2.02
CA THR A 161 -0.02 1.53 3.12
C THR A 161 0.99 1.18 4.20
N PHE A 162 0.49 1.05 5.41
CA PHE A 162 1.20 0.57 6.58
C PHE A 162 0.47 -0.64 7.15
N ASP A 163 1.17 -1.74 7.32
CA ASP A 163 0.63 -2.97 7.92
C ASP A 163 1.58 -3.47 9.02
N VAL A 164 0.98 -4.03 10.06
CA VAL A 164 1.70 -4.71 11.15
C VAL A 164 1.02 -6.03 11.42
N SER A 165 1.79 -7.10 11.44
CA SER A 165 1.29 -8.43 11.81
C SER A 165 2.20 -9.07 12.85
N VAL A 166 1.58 -9.75 13.80
CA VAL A 166 2.27 -10.60 14.78
C VAL A 166 2.06 -12.04 14.35
N LEU A 167 3.16 -12.79 14.21
CA LEU A 167 3.13 -14.17 13.74
C LEU A 167 3.97 -15.07 14.63
N GLU A 168 3.55 -16.33 14.77
CA GLU A 168 4.42 -17.41 15.21
C GLU A 168 4.96 -18.14 13.98
N VAL A 169 6.28 -18.29 13.91
CA VAL A 169 6.98 -18.97 12.81
C VAL A 169 7.94 -20.01 13.35
N GLY A 170 7.87 -21.23 12.84
CA GLY A 170 8.80 -22.31 13.21
C GLY A 170 8.30 -23.69 12.82
N ASP A 171 9.24 -24.62 12.62
CA ASP A 171 8.96 -26.01 12.23
C ASP A 171 8.00 -26.13 11.03
N GLY A 172 8.13 -25.22 10.06
CA GLY A 172 7.27 -25.16 8.87
C GLY A 172 5.86 -24.61 9.12
N VAL A 173 5.50 -24.22 10.34
CA VAL A 173 4.21 -23.60 10.67
C VAL A 173 4.37 -22.09 10.73
N PHE A 174 3.44 -21.40 10.08
CA PHE A 174 3.35 -19.94 10.03
C PHE A 174 1.93 -19.54 10.41
N GLU A 175 1.75 -19.00 11.61
CA GLU A 175 0.44 -18.63 12.14
C GLU A 175 0.38 -17.13 12.40
N VAL A 176 -0.57 -16.45 11.77
CA VAL A 176 -0.86 -15.04 12.05
C VAL A 176 -1.72 -14.97 13.30
N LEU A 177 -1.18 -14.39 14.38
CA LEU A 177 -1.91 -14.19 15.62
C LEU A 177 -2.83 -12.96 15.53
N SER A 178 -2.33 -11.90 14.92
CA SER A 178 -3.08 -10.67 14.73
C SER A 178 -2.52 -9.83 13.58
N THR A 179 -3.36 -8.97 13.02
CA THR A 179 -2.93 -7.95 12.07
C THR A 179 -3.66 -6.64 12.30
N SER A 180 -2.96 -5.53 12.08
CA SER A 180 -3.51 -4.18 12.07
C SER A 180 -2.81 -3.36 10.99
N GLY A 181 -3.29 -2.15 10.71
CA GLY A 181 -2.67 -1.29 9.72
C GLY A 181 -3.36 0.05 9.56
N ASP A 182 -2.78 0.86 8.69
CA ASP A 182 -3.31 2.12 8.20
C ASP A 182 -3.16 2.15 6.67
N THR A 183 -4.27 1.99 5.97
CA THR A 183 -4.28 1.91 4.50
C THR A 183 -4.17 3.28 3.81
N HIS A 184 -3.96 4.34 4.59
CA HIS A 184 -3.78 5.73 4.19
C HIS A 184 -2.48 6.32 4.78
N LEU A 185 -1.48 5.48 5.01
CA LEU A 185 -0.17 5.86 5.53
C LEU A 185 0.93 5.16 4.74
N GLY A 186 1.78 5.92 4.06
CA GLY A 186 2.95 5.39 3.37
C GLY A 186 3.86 6.50 2.85
N GLY A 187 4.88 6.10 2.10
CA GLY A 187 5.91 6.99 1.54
C GLY A 187 5.38 8.21 0.78
N ASP A 188 4.26 8.09 0.08
CA ASP A 188 3.58 9.17 -0.65
C ASP A 188 3.11 10.28 0.31
N ASP A 189 2.69 9.93 1.53
CA ASP A 189 2.23 10.90 2.53
C ASP A 189 3.42 11.71 3.09
N PHE A 190 4.59 11.07 3.24
CA PHE A 190 5.83 11.76 3.59
C PHE A 190 6.26 12.72 2.47
N ASP A 191 6.18 12.29 1.21
CA ASP A 191 6.48 13.14 0.06
C ASP A 191 5.54 14.35 0.01
N SER A 192 4.26 14.13 0.30
CA SER A 192 3.24 15.19 0.35
C SER A 192 3.57 16.27 1.40
N GLN A 193 4.13 15.92 2.56
CA GLN A 193 4.53 16.92 3.56
C GLN A 193 5.65 17.83 3.04
N VAL A 194 6.63 17.26 2.34
CA VAL A 194 7.71 18.03 1.73
C VAL A 194 7.17 18.90 0.59
N VAL A 195 6.29 18.37 -0.26
CA VAL A 195 5.63 19.16 -1.33
C VAL A 195 4.85 20.34 -0.74
N LYS A 196 4.05 20.13 0.32
CA LYS A 196 3.29 21.19 0.98
C LYS A 196 4.21 22.28 1.53
N TRP A 197 5.31 21.90 2.17
CA TRP A 197 6.32 22.84 2.65
C TRP A 197 6.94 23.63 1.50
N LEU A 198 7.37 22.97 0.42
CA LEU A 198 7.94 23.65 -0.76
C LEU A 198 6.96 24.60 -1.44
N LEU A 199 5.68 24.23 -1.56
CA LEU A 199 4.62 25.09 -2.10
C LEU A 199 4.43 26.34 -1.25
N GLN A 200 4.44 26.19 0.08
CA GLN A 200 4.33 27.32 1.00
C GLN A 200 5.55 28.25 0.87
N GLU A 201 6.76 27.71 0.93
CA GLU A 201 8.01 28.46 0.76
C GLU A 201 8.06 29.24 -0.56
N PHE A 202 7.64 28.60 -1.66
CA PHE A 202 7.62 29.23 -2.98
C PHE A 202 6.60 30.36 -3.05
N LYS A 203 5.43 30.16 -2.42
CA LYS A 203 4.37 31.19 -2.35
C LYS A 203 4.79 32.38 -1.49
N GLU A 204 5.48 32.14 -0.38
CA GLU A 204 6.00 33.20 0.49
C GLU A 204 7.09 34.02 -0.21
N GLU A 205 7.97 33.38 -1.00
CA GLU A 205 9.05 34.07 -1.71
C GLU A 205 8.57 34.81 -2.96
N HIS A 206 7.73 34.18 -3.79
CA HIS A 206 7.37 34.71 -5.12
C HIS A 206 5.94 35.22 -5.22
N GLY A 207 5.08 34.98 -4.22
CA GLY A 207 3.66 35.34 -4.25
C GLY A 207 2.81 34.48 -5.19
N ILE A 208 3.33 33.32 -5.64
CA ILE A 208 2.70 32.47 -6.65
C ILE A 208 2.24 31.16 -6.02
N ASP A 209 1.00 30.75 -6.30
CA ASP A 209 0.47 29.46 -5.89
C ASP A 209 0.60 28.46 -7.04
N LEU A 210 1.42 27.42 -6.87
CA LEU A 210 1.68 26.40 -7.90
C LEU A 210 0.70 25.22 -7.86
N LYS A 211 -0.34 25.25 -7.01
CA LYS A 211 -1.29 24.13 -6.86
C LYS A 211 -2.03 23.73 -8.14
N GLU A 212 -2.23 24.66 -9.06
CA GLU A 212 -2.91 24.38 -10.33
C GLU A 212 -1.93 24.06 -11.48
N ASP A 213 -0.62 24.21 -11.25
CA ASP A 213 0.42 23.90 -12.22
C ASP A 213 0.86 22.43 -12.09
N ARG A 214 0.19 21.56 -12.84
CA ARG A 214 0.45 20.10 -12.81
C ARG A 214 1.89 19.74 -13.13
N GLN A 215 2.55 20.48 -14.02
CA GLN A 215 3.94 20.21 -14.37
C GLN A 215 4.87 20.59 -13.21
N ALA A 216 4.65 21.74 -12.57
CA ALA A 216 5.38 22.13 -11.38
C ALA A 216 5.14 21.15 -10.23
N LEU A 217 3.90 20.72 -9.98
CA LEU A 217 3.56 19.73 -8.96
C LEU A 217 4.26 18.39 -9.18
N GLN A 218 4.30 17.88 -10.41
CA GLN A 218 5.01 16.63 -10.72
C GLN A 218 6.51 16.76 -10.40
N ARG A 219 7.12 17.89 -10.77
CA ARG A 219 8.55 18.16 -10.48
C ARG A 219 8.83 18.29 -8.99
N LEU A 220 7.94 18.97 -8.25
CA LEU A 220 8.01 19.08 -6.79
C LEU A 220 7.90 17.71 -6.15
N THR A 221 6.98 16.86 -6.62
CA THR A 221 6.77 15.51 -6.09
C THR A 221 8.02 14.64 -6.28
N GLU A 222 8.61 14.62 -7.49
CA GLU A 222 9.85 13.86 -7.74
C GLU A 222 11.03 14.38 -6.91
N ALA A 223 11.15 15.70 -6.75
CA ALA A 223 12.21 16.29 -5.95
C ALA A 223 12.04 16.01 -4.45
N SER A 224 10.79 16.01 -3.96
CA SER A 224 10.44 15.64 -2.58
C SER A 224 10.76 14.17 -2.28
N GLU A 225 10.36 13.24 -3.15
CA GLU A 225 10.68 11.81 -3.00
C GLU A 225 12.21 11.61 -2.96
N LYS A 226 12.93 12.26 -3.88
CA LYS A 226 14.39 12.19 -3.92
C LYS A 226 15.02 12.73 -2.64
N ALA A 227 14.58 13.90 -2.17
CA ALA A 227 15.09 14.50 -0.95
C ALA A 227 14.83 13.62 0.28
N LYS A 228 13.62 13.05 0.42
CA LYS A 228 13.27 12.08 1.46
C LYS A 228 14.24 10.90 1.48
N VAL A 229 14.48 10.28 0.32
CA VAL A 229 15.37 9.12 0.19
C VAL A 229 16.82 9.47 0.51
N GLU A 230 17.30 10.63 0.08
CA GLU A 230 18.65 11.11 0.41
C GLU A 230 18.81 11.36 1.92
N LEU A 231 17.80 11.95 2.58
CA LEU A 231 17.81 12.23 4.02
C LEU A 231 17.78 10.99 4.91
N SER A 232 17.42 9.81 4.38
CA SER A 232 17.62 8.54 5.08
C SER A 232 19.10 8.26 5.37
N ASN A 233 20.02 8.79 4.57
CA ASN A 233 21.47 8.57 4.71
C ASN A 233 22.24 9.86 5.03
N LEU A 234 21.74 11.02 4.58
CA LEU A 234 22.37 12.33 4.76
C LEU A 234 21.67 13.13 5.86
N SER A 235 22.39 14.04 6.51
CA SER A 235 21.81 14.98 7.49
C SER A 235 21.08 16.16 6.83
N GLN A 236 21.36 16.42 5.55
CA GLN A 236 20.86 17.55 4.79
C GLN A 236 20.93 17.24 3.28
N THR A 237 20.03 17.83 2.50
CA THR A 237 20.04 17.79 1.02
C THR A 237 19.57 19.12 0.43
N GLU A 238 19.93 19.38 -0.82
CA GLU A 238 19.55 20.55 -1.59
C GLU A 238 18.50 20.19 -2.65
N ILE A 239 17.38 20.91 -2.62
CA ILE A 239 16.30 20.82 -3.60
C ILE A 239 16.46 21.99 -4.57
N ASN A 240 16.93 21.69 -5.79
CA ASN A 240 17.10 22.67 -6.85
C ASN A 240 16.22 22.35 -8.06
N LEU A 241 15.24 23.21 -8.32
CA LEU A 241 14.32 23.14 -9.45
C LEU A 241 14.41 24.43 -10.28
N PRO A 242 15.30 24.46 -11.28
CA PRO A 242 15.40 25.63 -12.15
C PRO A 242 14.20 25.69 -13.11
N PHE A 243 13.75 26.90 -13.45
CA PHE A 243 12.61 27.12 -14.36
C PHE A 243 11.36 26.34 -13.89
N LEU A 244 11.07 26.37 -12.59
CA LEU A 244 9.93 25.66 -12.01
C LEU A 244 8.61 26.16 -12.61
N THR A 245 8.48 27.47 -12.78
CA THR A 245 7.37 28.11 -13.48
C THR A 245 7.85 29.39 -14.18
N ALA A 246 6.99 30.05 -14.95
CA ALA A 246 7.28 31.31 -15.61
C ALA A 246 6.20 32.37 -15.32
N THR A 247 6.64 33.60 -15.06
CA THR A 247 5.77 34.77 -14.87
C THR A 247 6.06 35.85 -15.91
N GLU A 248 5.26 36.91 -15.92
CA GLU A 248 5.52 38.10 -16.75
C GLU A 248 6.90 38.73 -16.48
N SER A 249 7.39 38.60 -15.24
CA SER A 249 8.73 39.04 -14.82
C SER A 249 9.88 38.07 -15.17
N GLY A 250 9.57 36.93 -15.81
CA GLY A 250 10.55 35.93 -16.22
C GLY A 250 10.41 34.57 -15.53
N PRO A 251 11.33 33.64 -15.79
CA PRO A 251 11.32 32.32 -15.16
C PRO A 251 11.59 32.40 -13.66
N LYS A 252 10.95 31.51 -12.91
CA LYS A 252 11.13 31.35 -11.45
C LYS A 252 11.77 30.01 -11.14
N HIS A 253 12.61 30.00 -10.12
CA HIS A 253 13.39 28.84 -9.67
C HIS A 253 13.04 28.55 -8.22
N LEU A 254 13.24 27.30 -7.79
CA LEU A 254 13.18 26.93 -6.39
C LEU A 254 14.54 26.36 -5.98
N GLU A 255 15.16 26.97 -4.99
CA GLU A 255 16.37 26.48 -4.33
C GLU A 255 16.12 26.48 -2.83
N ARG A 256 16.11 25.28 -2.23
CA ARG A 256 15.86 25.09 -0.80
C ARG A 256 16.72 23.98 -0.23
N SER A 257 17.30 24.25 0.93
CA SER A 257 17.99 23.24 1.71
C SER A 257 17.01 22.61 2.71
N LEU A 258 16.99 21.27 2.78
CA LEU A 258 16.16 20.52 3.72
C LEU A 258 17.07 19.66 4.61
N SER A 259 17.02 19.89 5.92
CA SER A 259 17.69 19.03 6.90
C SER A 259 16.83 17.82 7.29
N ARG A 260 17.47 16.74 7.74
CA ARG A 260 16.77 15.57 8.27
C ARG A 260 15.86 15.94 9.44
N SER A 261 16.36 16.79 10.35
CA SER A 261 15.57 17.24 11.50
C SER A 261 14.30 17.99 11.08
N LYS A 262 14.37 18.81 10.03
CA LYS A 262 13.19 19.52 9.52
C LYS A 262 12.23 18.57 8.82
N PHE A 263 12.74 17.62 8.03
CA PHE A 263 11.92 16.57 7.43
C PHE A 263 11.15 15.76 8.49
N GLU A 264 11.83 15.35 9.57
CA GLU A 264 11.24 14.61 10.68
C GLU A 264 10.20 15.46 11.44
N GLU A 265 10.45 16.77 11.61
CA GLU A 265 9.47 17.71 12.16
C GLU A 265 8.20 17.79 11.31
N LEU A 266 8.35 17.96 9.99
CA LEU A 266 7.25 18.02 9.02
C LEU A 266 6.42 16.72 9.01
N CYS A 267 7.07 15.57 9.24
CA CYS A 267 6.44 14.26 9.19
C CYS A 267 6.10 13.67 10.56
N SER A 268 6.31 14.42 11.65
CA SER A 268 6.10 13.95 13.04
C SER A 268 4.75 13.27 13.24
N SER A 269 3.66 13.90 12.79
CA SER A 269 2.31 13.32 12.88
C SER A 269 2.12 12.01 12.13
N LEU A 270 2.84 11.78 11.02
CA LEU A 270 2.81 10.53 10.27
C LEU A 270 3.63 9.44 10.98
N ILE A 271 4.76 9.82 11.57
CA ILE A 271 5.60 8.91 12.36
C ILE A 271 4.84 8.45 13.60
N ASP A 272 4.14 9.36 14.30
CA ASP A 272 3.36 9.01 15.49
C ASP A 272 2.20 8.05 15.17
N ARG A 273 1.61 8.14 13.96
CA ARG A 273 0.52 7.26 13.52
C ARG A 273 0.91 5.78 13.48
N VAL A 274 2.19 5.44 13.29
CA VAL A 274 2.62 4.03 13.22
C VAL A 274 2.43 3.29 14.54
N LYS A 275 2.37 4.04 15.66
CA LYS A 275 2.25 3.47 17.00
C LYS A 275 0.93 2.73 17.20
N ILE A 276 -0.17 3.29 16.72
CA ILE A 276 -1.52 2.78 16.99
C ILE A 276 -1.71 1.36 16.42
N PRO A 277 -1.39 1.07 15.14
CA PRO A 277 -1.48 -0.28 14.61
C PRO A 277 -0.57 -1.29 15.33
N VAL A 278 0.64 -0.88 15.75
CA VAL A 278 1.55 -1.76 16.50
C VAL A 278 0.95 -2.15 17.86
N GLU A 279 0.44 -1.18 18.61
CA GLU A 279 -0.20 -1.43 19.91
C GLU A 279 -1.47 -2.28 19.76
N ASN A 280 -2.28 -2.03 18.73
CA ASN A 280 -3.47 -2.82 18.43
C ASN A 280 -3.11 -4.28 18.11
N ALA A 281 -2.09 -4.51 17.28
CA ALA A 281 -1.68 -5.85 16.91
C ALA A 281 -1.18 -6.65 18.13
N LEU A 282 -0.36 -6.03 18.98
CA LEU A 282 0.11 -6.65 20.23
C LEU A 282 -1.04 -6.99 21.18
N SER A 283 -1.98 -6.04 21.37
CA SER A 283 -3.17 -6.22 22.21
C SER A 283 -4.05 -7.37 21.72
N ASP A 284 -4.31 -7.44 20.41
CA ASP A 284 -5.10 -8.50 19.80
C ASP A 284 -4.45 -9.88 19.91
N ALA A 285 -3.12 -9.94 19.75
CA ALA A 285 -2.34 -11.15 19.96
C ALA A 285 -2.23 -11.53 21.45
N LYS A 286 -2.63 -10.62 22.35
CA LYS A 286 -2.49 -10.75 23.82
C LYS A 286 -1.04 -10.95 24.24
N LEU A 287 -0.14 -10.21 23.61
CA LEU A 287 1.30 -10.28 23.85
C LEU A 287 1.85 -8.92 24.27
N ASP A 288 2.74 -8.94 25.25
CA ASP A 288 3.59 -7.80 25.55
C ASP A 288 4.73 -7.70 24.51
N SER A 289 5.24 -6.49 24.25
CA SER A 289 6.37 -6.29 23.33
C SER A 289 7.61 -7.13 23.68
N SER A 290 7.81 -7.45 24.96
CA SER A 290 8.89 -8.33 25.43
C SER A 290 8.80 -9.77 24.94
N LYS A 291 7.64 -10.20 24.42
CA LYS A 291 7.40 -11.54 23.85
C LYS A 291 7.70 -11.62 22.36
N ILE A 292 7.98 -10.50 21.71
CA ILE A 292 8.40 -10.49 20.31
C ILE A 292 9.89 -10.86 20.27
N ASP A 293 10.23 -11.94 19.60
CA ASP A 293 11.60 -12.42 19.41
C ASP A 293 12.32 -11.57 18.36
N GLU A 294 11.67 -11.27 17.24
CA GLU A 294 12.28 -10.55 16.11
C GLU A 294 11.33 -9.53 15.49
N VAL A 295 11.88 -8.42 15.02
CA VAL A 295 11.12 -7.36 14.33
C VAL A 295 11.60 -7.25 12.89
N VAL A 296 10.78 -7.67 11.93
CA VAL A 296 11.14 -7.71 10.51
C VAL A 296 10.61 -6.45 9.83
N LEU A 297 11.51 -5.63 9.28
CA LEU A 297 11.12 -4.43 8.52
C LEU A 297 10.89 -4.78 7.05
N VAL A 298 9.78 -4.28 6.50
CA VAL A 298 9.38 -4.45 5.11
C VAL A 298 8.98 -3.09 4.53
N GLY A 299 9.30 -2.86 3.25
CA GLY A 299 8.93 -1.64 2.56
C GLY A 299 9.95 -0.51 2.71
N GLY A 300 10.15 0.23 1.61
CA GLY A 300 11.23 1.23 1.51
C GLY A 300 11.15 2.39 2.50
N SER A 301 9.95 2.74 2.99
CA SER A 301 9.79 3.85 3.95
C SER A 301 10.30 3.48 5.36
N THR A 302 10.52 2.19 5.64
CA THR A 302 11.21 1.74 6.88
C THR A 302 12.68 2.14 6.92
N ARG A 303 13.26 2.62 5.80
CA ARG A 303 14.62 3.17 5.74
C ARG A 303 14.72 4.59 6.33
N ILE A 304 13.59 5.21 6.70
CA ILE A 304 13.59 6.51 7.39
C ILE A 304 14.09 6.32 8.83
N PRO A 305 15.18 6.99 9.27
CA PRO A 305 15.75 6.80 10.61
C PRO A 305 14.73 7.01 11.74
N ALA A 306 13.91 8.06 11.68
CA ALA A 306 12.88 8.31 12.69
C ALA A 306 11.80 7.21 12.77
N VAL A 307 11.51 6.51 11.67
CA VAL A 307 10.59 5.35 11.68
C VAL A 307 11.24 4.18 12.43
N GLN A 308 12.51 3.88 12.16
CA GLN A 308 13.24 2.82 12.88
C GLN A 308 13.39 3.14 14.37
N GLU A 309 13.62 4.42 14.70
CA GLU A 309 13.68 4.88 16.08
C GLU A 309 12.31 4.74 16.78
N ALA A 310 11.21 5.07 16.10
CA ALA A 310 9.86 4.87 16.61
C ALA A 310 9.59 3.39 16.90
N VAL A 311 9.92 2.49 15.96
CA VAL A 311 9.78 1.03 16.14
C VAL A 311 10.60 0.55 17.35
N ASN A 312 11.86 0.98 17.46
CA ASN A 312 12.73 0.61 18.58
C ASN A 312 12.16 1.13 19.91
N LYS A 313 11.64 2.35 19.97
CA LYS A 313 11.01 2.91 21.18
C LYS A 313 9.74 2.15 21.59
N ILE A 314 8.92 1.72 20.63
CA ILE A 314 7.66 1.02 20.91
C ILE A 314 7.93 -0.42 21.39
N LEU A 315 8.84 -1.11 20.73
CA LEU A 315 9.07 -2.54 20.96
C LEU A 315 10.25 -2.83 21.90
N ASN A 316 11.06 -1.81 22.22
CA ASN A 316 12.32 -1.94 22.95
C ASN A 316 13.23 -3.04 22.36
N LYS A 317 13.25 -3.12 21.03
CA LYS A 317 13.97 -4.15 20.26
C LYS A 317 14.49 -3.54 18.96
N SER A 318 15.74 -3.85 18.65
CA SER A 318 16.34 -3.44 17.38
C SER A 318 15.76 -4.25 16.23
N PRO A 319 15.37 -3.62 15.11
CA PRO A 319 14.84 -4.35 13.97
C PRO A 319 15.88 -5.26 13.31
N ASN A 320 15.42 -6.39 12.83
CA ASN A 320 16.17 -7.37 12.09
C ASN A 320 16.53 -6.82 10.69
N GLN A 321 17.82 -6.92 10.33
CA GLN A 321 18.35 -6.45 9.04
C GLN A 321 18.80 -7.59 8.11
N THR A 322 18.43 -8.83 8.42
CA THR A 322 18.86 -10.02 7.65
C THR A 322 18.06 -10.23 6.37
N VAL A 323 16.87 -9.64 6.27
CA VAL A 323 16.03 -9.69 5.07
C VAL A 323 16.11 -8.39 4.29
N ASN A 324 15.99 -8.48 2.97
CA ASN A 324 15.90 -7.31 2.11
C ASN A 324 14.46 -6.75 2.13
N PRO A 325 14.22 -5.54 2.68
CA PRO A 325 12.87 -4.98 2.82
C PRO A 325 12.18 -4.71 1.47
N ASP A 326 12.93 -4.67 0.36
CA ASP A 326 12.38 -4.40 -0.98
C ASP A 326 11.95 -5.68 -1.72
N GLU A 327 12.48 -6.85 -1.33
CA GLU A 327 12.32 -8.11 -2.07
C GLU A 327 11.61 -9.21 -1.27
N VAL A 328 11.64 -9.13 0.06
CA VAL A 328 11.18 -10.20 0.97
C VAL A 328 9.73 -10.64 0.71
N VAL A 329 8.85 -9.70 0.38
CA VAL A 329 7.45 -9.98 0.03
C VAL A 329 7.34 -10.77 -1.28
N ALA A 330 8.11 -10.41 -2.31
CA ALA A 330 8.09 -11.11 -3.59
C ALA A 330 8.67 -12.52 -3.48
N VAL A 331 9.75 -12.68 -2.70
CA VAL A 331 10.32 -14.00 -2.37
C VAL A 331 9.29 -14.86 -1.65
N GLY A 332 8.59 -14.32 -0.66
CA GLY A 332 7.53 -15.02 0.05
C GLY A 332 6.36 -15.46 -0.83
N ALA A 333 5.93 -14.61 -1.76
CA ALA A 333 4.90 -14.95 -2.74
C ALA A 333 5.35 -16.08 -3.67
N ALA A 334 6.64 -16.10 -4.06
CA ALA A 334 7.22 -17.19 -4.84
C ALA A 334 7.28 -18.50 -4.04
N VAL A 335 7.64 -18.46 -2.74
CA VAL A 335 7.56 -19.62 -1.85
C VAL A 335 6.14 -20.16 -1.79
N GLN A 336 5.14 -19.28 -1.62
CA GLN A 336 3.73 -19.67 -1.64
C GLN A 336 3.31 -20.32 -2.97
N ALA A 337 3.82 -19.83 -4.10
CA ALA A 337 3.58 -20.46 -5.40
C ALA A 337 4.20 -21.87 -5.46
N GLY A 338 5.42 -22.04 -4.95
CA GLY A 338 6.09 -23.34 -4.82
C GLY A 338 5.34 -24.33 -3.92
N VAL A 339 4.71 -23.85 -2.83
CA VAL A 339 3.83 -24.68 -1.97
C VAL A 339 2.60 -25.17 -2.76
N LEU A 340 1.97 -24.29 -3.55
CA LEU A 340 0.80 -24.65 -4.35
C LEU A 340 1.15 -25.61 -5.50
N ALA A 341 2.36 -25.50 -6.04
CA ALA A 341 2.90 -26.42 -7.05
C ALA A 341 3.35 -27.77 -6.44
N GLY A 342 3.46 -27.88 -5.12
CA GLY A 342 3.95 -29.06 -4.42
C GLY A 342 5.48 -29.23 -4.45
N GLU A 343 6.21 -28.20 -4.87
CA GLU A 343 7.68 -28.16 -4.90
C GLU A 343 8.26 -27.83 -3.51
N VAL A 344 7.57 -26.97 -2.76
CA VAL A 344 7.90 -26.66 -1.36
C VAL A 344 6.98 -27.46 -0.45
N LYS A 345 7.57 -28.29 0.39
CA LYS A 345 6.85 -29.21 1.29
C LYS A 345 6.98 -28.78 2.74
N ASP A 346 6.16 -29.38 3.59
CA ASP A 346 6.20 -29.22 5.04
C ASP A 346 6.00 -27.77 5.50
N ILE A 347 5.24 -26.97 4.73
CA ILE A 347 4.79 -25.64 5.11
C ILE A 347 3.28 -25.65 5.37
N LEU A 348 2.89 -25.17 6.54
CA LEU A 348 1.51 -24.90 6.93
C LEU A 348 1.33 -23.41 7.21
N LEU A 349 0.43 -22.78 6.46
CA LEU A 349 0.09 -21.37 6.61
C LEU A 349 -1.31 -21.21 7.20
N LEU A 350 -1.40 -20.54 8.35
CA LEU A 350 -2.63 -20.17 9.04
C LEU A 350 -2.74 -18.65 9.09
N ASP A 351 -3.50 -18.07 8.16
CA ASP A 351 -3.74 -16.62 8.10
C ASP A 351 -5.10 -16.27 8.76
N VAL A 352 -5.41 -14.99 8.88
CA VAL A 352 -6.62 -14.47 9.53
C VAL A 352 -7.35 -13.42 8.69
N THR A 353 -8.62 -13.16 9.00
CA THR A 353 -9.34 -11.98 8.45
C THR A 353 -8.98 -10.70 9.23
N PRO A 354 -8.58 -9.60 8.56
CA PRO A 354 -8.13 -8.36 9.25
C PRO A 354 -9.26 -7.53 9.86
N LEU A 355 -10.50 -7.73 9.37
CA LEU A 355 -11.68 -6.95 9.76
C LEU A 355 -12.80 -7.88 10.19
N SER A 356 -13.57 -7.43 11.17
CA SER A 356 -14.80 -8.09 11.57
C SER A 356 -15.81 -8.04 10.43
N LEU A 357 -16.40 -9.18 10.09
CA LEU A 357 -17.53 -9.28 9.16
C LEU A 357 -18.83 -9.30 9.98
N GLY A 358 -19.73 -8.38 9.66
CA GLY A 358 -21.01 -8.23 10.36
C GLY A 358 -22.17 -8.02 9.41
N VAL A 359 -23.37 -8.00 9.98
CA VAL A 359 -24.61 -7.64 9.29
C VAL A 359 -25.29 -6.49 10.01
N GLU A 360 -25.85 -5.56 9.24
CA GLU A 360 -26.70 -4.51 9.77
C GLU A 360 -28.03 -5.11 10.25
N THR A 361 -28.43 -4.77 11.48
CA THR A 361 -29.67 -5.21 12.09
C THR A 361 -30.61 -4.03 12.36
N LEU A 362 -31.83 -4.32 12.82
CA LEU A 362 -32.85 -3.31 13.07
C LEU A 362 -32.30 -2.19 13.98
N GLY A 363 -32.41 -0.94 13.53
CA GLY A 363 -31.89 0.23 14.25
C GLY A 363 -30.49 0.68 13.79
N GLY A 364 -29.94 0.09 12.73
CA GLY A 364 -28.65 0.50 12.15
C GLY A 364 -27.44 0.01 12.95
N VAL A 365 -27.63 -1.00 13.80
CA VAL A 365 -26.57 -1.58 14.64
C VAL A 365 -25.93 -2.76 13.92
N THR A 366 -24.59 -2.81 13.92
CA THR A 366 -23.85 -3.91 13.28
C THR A 366 -23.70 -5.09 14.24
N THR A 367 -24.25 -6.25 13.87
CA THR A 367 -24.00 -7.51 14.58
C THR A 367 -22.81 -8.22 13.95
N ARG A 368 -21.73 -8.39 14.72
CA ARG A 368 -20.51 -9.08 14.26
C ARG A 368 -20.71 -10.59 14.22
N ILE A 369 -20.45 -11.19 13.06
CA ILE A 369 -20.60 -12.63 12.80
C ILE A 369 -19.25 -13.35 12.86
N ILE A 370 -18.24 -12.77 12.18
CA ILE A 370 -16.86 -13.26 12.18
C ILE A 370 -15.99 -12.13 12.73
N PRO A 371 -15.49 -12.22 13.97
CA PRO A 371 -14.58 -11.22 14.51
C PRO A 371 -13.27 -11.13 13.72
N ARG A 372 -12.64 -9.95 13.72
CA ARG A 372 -11.28 -9.80 13.20
C ARG A 372 -10.29 -10.76 13.87
N ASN A 373 -9.20 -11.07 13.18
CA ASN A 373 -8.19 -12.06 13.54
C ASN A 373 -8.72 -13.52 13.67
N THR A 374 -9.92 -13.83 13.14
CA THR A 374 -10.36 -15.23 13.02
C THR A 374 -9.56 -15.91 11.92
N THR A 375 -8.96 -17.07 12.23
CA THR A 375 -8.21 -17.91 11.28
C THR A 375 -9.06 -18.29 10.06
N ILE A 376 -8.47 -18.25 8.86
CA ILE A 376 -9.12 -18.57 7.59
C ILE A 376 -8.51 -19.83 6.94
N PRO A 377 -9.33 -20.65 6.23
CA PRO A 377 -10.76 -20.46 5.96
C PRO A 377 -11.64 -20.75 7.18
N THR A 378 -12.73 -19.99 7.32
CA THR A 378 -13.71 -20.16 8.41
C THR A 378 -15.14 -20.12 7.89
N LYS A 379 -16.07 -20.70 8.66
CA LYS A 379 -17.50 -20.64 8.40
C LYS A 379 -18.25 -20.37 9.70
N LYS A 380 -19.16 -19.39 9.65
CA LYS A 380 -20.15 -19.12 10.70
C LYS A 380 -21.55 -19.19 10.10
N SER A 381 -22.54 -19.46 10.93
CA SER A 381 -23.93 -19.53 10.51
C SER A 381 -24.80 -19.01 11.65
N GLU A 382 -25.74 -18.15 11.30
CA GLU A 382 -26.68 -17.53 12.24
C GLU A 382 -28.07 -17.53 11.60
N VAL A 383 -29.10 -17.73 12.41
CA VAL A 383 -30.48 -17.80 11.96
C VAL A 383 -31.13 -16.43 12.14
N PHE A 384 -31.43 -15.78 11.02
CA PHE A 384 -32.24 -14.56 11.00
C PHE A 384 -33.71 -14.89 10.75
N SER A 385 -34.61 -14.05 11.26
CA SER A 385 -36.06 -14.21 11.11
C SER A 385 -36.69 -12.89 10.70
N THR A 386 -37.93 -12.95 10.21
CA THR A 386 -38.74 -11.77 9.90
C THR A 386 -38.95 -10.93 11.17
N ALA A 387 -38.85 -9.62 11.03
CA ALA A 387 -39.07 -8.66 12.11
C ALA A 387 -40.56 -8.28 12.28
N VAL A 388 -41.38 -8.53 11.26
CA VAL A 388 -42.82 -8.22 11.25
C VAL A 388 -43.64 -9.29 10.55
N ASP A 389 -44.93 -9.39 10.90
CA ASP A 389 -45.88 -10.32 10.27
C ASP A 389 -45.99 -10.08 8.75
N ASN A 390 -46.02 -11.15 7.97
CA ASN A 390 -46.12 -11.14 6.51
C ASN A 390 -44.98 -10.40 5.78
N GLN A 391 -43.80 -10.26 6.40
CA GLN A 391 -42.61 -9.71 5.73
C GLN A 391 -42.21 -10.60 4.53
N PRO A 392 -42.23 -10.08 3.27
CA PRO A 392 -42.06 -10.90 2.07
C PRO A 392 -40.59 -11.21 1.72
N ASN A 393 -39.64 -10.44 2.25
CA ASN A 393 -38.21 -10.65 2.03
C ASN A 393 -37.39 -10.20 3.26
N VAL A 394 -36.20 -10.78 3.41
CA VAL A 394 -35.19 -10.35 4.38
C VAL A 394 -34.00 -9.82 3.58
N GLU A 395 -33.70 -8.55 3.74
CA GLU A 395 -32.50 -7.92 3.18
C GLU A 395 -31.36 -8.04 4.20
N ILE A 396 -30.20 -8.54 3.77
CA ILE A 396 -29.02 -8.67 4.61
C ILE A 396 -27.96 -7.72 4.06
N HIS A 397 -27.70 -6.64 4.79
CA HIS A 397 -26.63 -5.71 4.47
C HIS A 397 -25.34 -6.14 5.21
N VAL A 398 -24.37 -6.64 4.45
CA VAL A 398 -23.10 -7.15 4.97
C VAL A 398 -22.07 -6.03 5.01
N LEU A 399 -21.35 -5.92 6.13
CA LEU A 399 -20.40 -4.85 6.43
C LEU A 399 -19.07 -5.42 6.91
N GLN A 400 -17.97 -4.68 6.69
CA GLN A 400 -16.66 -4.96 7.29
C GLN A 400 -16.18 -3.76 8.11
N GLY A 401 -15.74 -4.01 9.34
CA GLY A 401 -15.13 -2.98 10.20
C GLY A 401 -15.43 -3.16 11.69
N GLU A 402 -14.88 -2.25 12.49
CA GLU A 402 -14.95 -2.32 13.96
C GLU A 402 -15.88 -1.27 14.60
N ARG A 403 -16.51 -0.40 13.79
CA ARG A 403 -17.52 0.55 14.30
C ARG A 403 -18.80 -0.22 14.64
N GLU A 404 -19.39 0.08 15.79
CA GLU A 404 -20.63 -0.53 16.28
C GLU A 404 -21.87 0.13 15.68
#